data_AF-A0A2G6C284-F1
#
_entry.id   AF-A0A2G6C284-F1
#
_cell.length_a   1.000
_cell.length_b   1.000
_cell.length_c   1.000
_cell.angle_alpha   90.00
_cell.angle_beta   90.00
_cell.angle_gamma   90.00
#
_symmetry.space_group_name_H-M   'P 1'
#
loop_
_entity.id
_entity.type
_entity.pdbx_description
1 polymer ?
#
loop_
_entity_poly.entity_id
_entity_poly.type
_entity_poly.pdbx_seq_one_letter_code
_entity_poly.pdbx_strand_id
1 'polypeptide(L)'
;MSNNHADDYTFVFDTYDVTGDTLSFTYHYEDSQASNLGAFTERYILPPDVTIDEQDPTTAYILQITHLIVGVSYYKSLRGGVRTPRPLSHSEADYLNTIYQEGLGEYAYVNRLPHPIQPFVAADNTAARPPINLQHSGALVGVGGGKDSAVALEL
;
A
#
# COMPACT_ATOMS: atom_id res chain seq x y z
N MET A 1 -33.05 4.89 6.87
CA MET A 1 -31.90 4.63 7.77
C MET A 1 -30.89 3.87 6.93
N SER A 2 -29.85 4.54 6.45
CA SER A 2 -28.82 3.92 5.61
C SER A 2 -27.84 3.22 6.56
N ASN A 3 -27.86 1.88 6.61
CA ASN A 3 -26.84 1.12 7.32
C ASN A 3 -25.51 1.38 6.61
N ASN A 4 -24.60 2.07 7.28
CA ASN A 4 -23.25 2.29 6.77
C ASN A 4 -22.45 1.01 7.07
N HIS A 5 -22.49 0.04 6.15
CA HIS A 5 -21.75 -1.23 6.24
C HIS A 5 -20.22 -1.08 6.22
N ALA A 6 -19.71 0.16 6.17
CA ALA A 6 -18.27 0.45 6.17
C ALA A 6 -17.57 0.04 7.47
N ASP A 7 -18.31 -0.25 8.55
CA ASP A 7 -17.74 -0.67 9.84
C ASP A 7 -17.78 -2.19 10.07
N ASP A 8 -18.34 -2.98 9.12
CA ASP A 8 -18.51 -4.43 9.31
C ASP A 8 -17.25 -5.25 8.97
N TYR A 9 -16.26 -4.61 8.31
CA TYR A 9 -15.07 -5.28 7.80
C TYR A 9 -13.78 -4.49 8.09
N THR A 10 -12.68 -5.23 8.28
CA THR A 10 -11.33 -4.67 8.38
C THR A 10 -10.46 -5.23 7.27
N PHE A 11 -9.82 -4.36 6.49
CA PHE A 11 -8.76 -4.72 5.57
C PHE A 11 -7.43 -4.76 6.31
N VAL A 12 -6.80 -5.94 6.32
CA VAL A 12 -5.58 -6.20 7.07
C VAL A 12 -4.41 -6.34 6.12
N PHE A 13 -3.35 -5.57 6.40
CA PHE A 13 -2.04 -5.72 5.78
C PHE A 13 -1.26 -6.76 6.58
N ASP A 14 -1.13 -7.97 6.03
CA ASP A 14 -0.67 -9.13 6.79
C ASP A 14 0.87 -9.25 6.77
N THR A 15 1.42 -9.78 5.68
CA THR A 15 2.85 -10.03 5.54
C THR A 15 3.37 -9.61 4.18
N TYR A 16 4.70 -9.48 4.11
CA TYR A 16 5.45 -9.50 2.86
C TYR A 16 6.64 -10.42 3.01
N ASP A 17 7.13 -10.96 1.89
CA ASP A 17 8.32 -11.80 1.85
C ASP A 17 9.00 -11.71 0.48
N VAL A 18 10.32 -11.93 0.46
CA VAL A 18 11.08 -12.12 -0.76
C VAL A 18 11.59 -13.56 -0.81
N THR A 19 11.03 -14.34 -1.73
CA THR A 19 11.43 -15.73 -1.95
C THR A 19 12.02 -15.87 -3.35
N GLY A 20 13.34 -16.07 -3.44
CA GLY A 20 14.04 -16.13 -4.72
C GLY A 20 13.99 -14.78 -5.44
N ASP A 21 13.41 -14.74 -6.63
CA ASP A 21 13.17 -13.54 -7.43
C ASP A 21 11.77 -12.94 -7.21
N THR A 22 10.99 -13.46 -6.27
CA THR A 22 9.59 -13.06 -6.11
C THR A 22 9.39 -12.27 -4.83
N LEU A 23 8.92 -11.02 -4.96
CA LEU A 23 8.41 -10.21 -3.86
C LEU A 23 6.89 -10.41 -3.75
N SER A 24 6.41 -10.83 -2.59
CA SER A 24 5.00 -11.05 -2.31
C SER A 24 4.47 -10.06 -1.26
N PHE A 25 3.27 -9.52 -1.48
CA PHE A 25 2.52 -8.73 -0.51
C PHE A 25 1.17 -9.39 -0.23
N THR A 26 0.91 -9.77 1.01
CA THR A 26 -0.31 -10.47 1.42
C THR A 26 -1.24 -9.57 2.23
N TYR A 27 -2.54 -9.71 1.96
CA TYR A 27 -3.62 -8.98 2.62
C TYR A 27 -4.78 -9.92 2.88
N HIS A 28 -5.64 -9.60 3.84
CA HIS A 28 -6.91 -10.30 4.02
C HIS A 28 -8.00 -9.37 4.55
N TYR A 29 -9.23 -9.89 4.54
CA TYR A 29 -10.38 -9.22 5.17
C TYR A 29 -10.78 -9.96 6.44
N GLU A 30 -11.18 -9.19 7.43
CA GLU A 30 -11.79 -9.68 8.66
C GLU A 30 -13.21 -9.13 8.77
N ASP A 31 -14.15 -9.94 9.25
CA ASP A 31 -15.47 -9.45 9.69
C ASP A 31 -15.43 -8.85 11.10
N SER A 32 -16.58 -8.38 11.59
CA SER A 32 -16.74 -7.85 12.95
C SER A 32 -16.34 -8.82 14.08
N GLN A 33 -16.23 -10.12 13.81
CA GLN A 33 -15.79 -11.14 14.77
C GLN A 33 -14.32 -11.53 14.58
N ALA A 34 -13.57 -10.76 13.78
CA ALA A 34 -12.19 -11.05 13.38
C ALA A 34 -12.02 -12.37 12.62
N SER A 35 -13.09 -12.87 11.97
CA SER A 35 -12.99 -14.06 11.13
C SER A 35 -12.35 -13.69 9.79
N ASN A 36 -11.28 -14.41 9.41
CA ASN A 36 -10.63 -14.21 8.11
C ASN A 36 -11.56 -14.65 6.97
N LEU A 37 -11.86 -13.74 6.04
CA LEU A 37 -12.77 -13.93 4.90
C LEU A 37 -12.05 -14.30 3.59
N GLY A 38 -10.73 -14.49 3.63
CA GLY A 38 -9.90 -14.82 2.49
C GLY A 38 -8.70 -13.89 2.34
N ALA A 39 -7.63 -14.43 1.77
CA ALA A 39 -6.37 -13.72 1.54
C ALA A 39 -6.13 -13.42 0.04
N PHE A 40 -5.45 -12.32 -0.22
CA PHE A 40 -4.96 -11.90 -1.52
C PHE A 40 -3.46 -11.75 -1.42
N THR A 41 -2.73 -12.22 -2.43
CA THR A 41 -1.28 -12.02 -2.52
C THR A 41 -0.94 -11.41 -3.87
N GLU A 42 -0.43 -10.18 -3.85
CA GLU A 42 0.20 -9.54 -5.01
C GLU A 42 1.63 -10.06 -5.14
N ARG A 43 2.09 -10.36 -6.37
CA ARG A 43 3.45 -10.89 -6.61
C ARG A 43 4.15 -10.12 -7.70
N TYR A 44 5.37 -9.70 -7.40
CA TYR A 44 6.27 -9.04 -8.34
C TYR A 44 7.46 -9.96 -8.60
N ILE A 45 7.78 -10.17 -9.88
CA ILE A 45 9.02 -10.85 -10.29
C ILE A 45 10.10 -9.79 -10.44
N LEU A 46 11.14 -9.92 -9.64
CA LEU A 46 12.30 -9.05 -9.61
C LEU A 46 13.23 -9.41 -10.78
N PRO A 47 13.88 -8.42 -11.42
CA PRO A 47 14.91 -8.69 -12.40
C PRO A 47 16.07 -9.51 -11.79
N PRO A 48 16.81 -10.30 -12.61
CA PRO A 48 17.86 -11.21 -12.12
C PRO A 48 18.97 -10.54 -11.29
N ASP A 49 19.23 -9.26 -11.53
CA ASP A 49 20.29 -8.49 -10.88
C ASP A 49 19.79 -7.69 -9.66
N VAL A 50 18.53 -7.89 -9.26
CA VAL A 50 17.93 -7.22 -8.09
C VAL A 50 17.84 -8.19 -6.94
N THR A 51 18.57 -7.87 -5.86
CA THR A 51 18.45 -8.55 -4.57
C THR A 51 17.86 -7.60 -3.55
N ILE A 52 16.90 -8.07 -2.77
CA ILE A 52 16.28 -7.33 -1.67
C ILE A 52 16.76 -7.94 -0.36
N ASP A 53 17.41 -7.12 0.47
CA ASP A 53 17.79 -7.48 1.84
C ASP A 53 16.69 -7.02 2.80
N GLU A 54 15.81 -7.93 3.21
CA GLU A 54 14.69 -7.62 4.11
C GLU A 54 15.15 -7.28 5.54
N GLN A 55 16.40 -7.60 5.88
CA GLN A 55 17.00 -7.33 7.19
C GLN A 55 17.60 -5.92 7.25
N ASP A 56 17.92 -5.30 6.12
CA ASP A 56 18.32 -3.90 6.06
C ASP A 56 17.15 -2.97 6.50
N PRO A 57 17.33 -2.10 7.50
CA PRO A 57 16.24 -1.27 8.03
C PRO A 57 15.61 -0.33 7.00
N THR A 58 16.39 0.18 6.04
CA THR A 58 15.89 1.09 5.01
C THR A 58 15.03 0.33 4.01
N THR A 59 15.49 -0.83 3.58
CA THR A 59 14.79 -1.73 2.68
C THR A 59 13.50 -2.24 3.32
N ALA A 60 13.56 -2.71 4.58
CA ALA A 60 12.38 -3.12 5.34
C ALA A 60 11.34 -1.99 5.44
N TYR A 61 11.78 -0.74 5.70
CA TYR A 61 10.90 0.42 5.74
C TYR A 61 10.24 0.71 4.38
N ILE A 62 11.02 0.64 3.29
CA ILE A 62 10.51 0.84 1.92
C ILE A 62 9.50 -0.25 1.56
N LEU A 63 9.79 -1.52 1.86
CA LEU A 63 8.88 -2.64 1.62
C LEU A 63 7.56 -2.47 2.40
N GLN A 64 7.64 -2.07 3.67
CA GLN A 64 6.44 -1.80 4.48
C GLN A 64 5.58 -0.68 3.88
N ILE A 65 6.17 0.46 3.52
CA ILE A 65 5.40 1.55 2.92
C ILE A 65 4.87 1.16 1.55
N THR A 66 5.63 0.40 0.75
CA THR A 66 5.20 -0.12 -0.55
C THR A 66 4.01 -1.08 -0.41
N HIS A 67 4.04 -1.96 0.59
CA HIS A 67 2.92 -2.86 0.95
C HIS A 67 1.64 -2.06 1.17
N LEU A 68 1.73 -0.96 1.92
CA LEU A 68 0.60 -0.08 2.19
C LEU A 68 0.09 0.65 0.93
N ILE A 69 0.99 1.10 0.05
CA ILE A 69 0.63 1.78 -1.19
C ILE A 69 -0.08 0.82 -2.15
N VAL A 70 0.50 -0.36 -2.40
CA VAL A 70 -0.01 -1.35 -3.35
C VAL A 70 -1.36 -1.91 -2.91
N GLY A 71 -1.62 -1.95 -1.61
CA GLY A 71 -2.89 -2.39 -1.04
C GLY A 71 -4.13 -1.59 -1.50
N VAL A 72 -3.97 -0.42 -2.12
CA VAL A 72 -5.09 0.42 -2.62
C VAL A 72 -6.00 -0.35 -3.58
N SER A 73 -5.39 -1.16 -4.46
CA SER A 73 -6.10 -1.97 -5.44
C SER A 73 -6.96 -3.05 -4.79
N TYR A 74 -6.53 -3.57 -3.65
CA TYR A 74 -7.23 -4.62 -2.94
C TYR A 74 -8.32 -4.05 -2.05
N TYR A 75 -8.00 -3.01 -1.26
CA TYR A 75 -8.90 -2.31 -0.33
C TYR A 75 -10.26 -1.93 -0.97
N LYS A 76 -10.27 -1.56 -2.26
CA LYS A 76 -11.51 -1.20 -2.97
C LYS A 76 -12.51 -2.35 -3.09
N SER A 77 -12.08 -3.61 -2.91
CA SER A 77 -12.93 -4.79 -3.08
C SER A 77 -13.95 -4.93 -1.96
N LEU A 78 -13.54 -4.72 -0.71
CA LEU A 78 -14.42 -4.75 0.45
C LEU A 78 -13.98 -3.68 1.46
N ARG A 79 -14.33 -2.44 1.14
CA ARG A 79 -13.95 -1.27 1.95
C ARG A 79 -14.42 -1.41 3.39
N GLY A 80 -13.56 -1.02 4.31
CA GLY A 80 -13.91 -0.84 5.71
C GLY A 80 -12.79 -0.17 6.49
N GLY A 81 -12.64 -0.55 7.76
CA GLY A 81 -11.49 -0.19 8.58
C GLY A 81 -10.18 -0.75 8.01
N VAL A 82 -9.06 -0.19 8.43
CA VAL A 82 -7.72 -0.67 8.03
C VAL A 82 -6.92 -1.05 9.26
N ARG A 83 -6.22 -2.19 9.19
CA ARG A 83 -5.21 -2.60 10.18
C ARG A 83 -3.85 -2.72 9.51
N THR A 84 -2.95 -1.82 9.89
CA THR A 84 -1.57 -1.79 9.43
C THR A 84 -0.67 -2.69 10.29
N PRO A 85 0.48 -3.14 9.77
CA PRO A 85 1.40 -4.00 10.52
C PRO A 85 2.10 -3.26 11.68
N ARG A 86 2.10 -1.93 11.63
CA ARG A 86 2.64 -1.05 12.68
C ARG A 86 1.88 0.28 12.75
N PRO A 87 2.02 1.02 13.87
CA PRO A 87 1.56 2.40 13.94
C PRO A 87 2.20 3.28 12.86
N LEU A 88 1.42 4.22 12.32
CA LEU A 88 1.84 5.17 11.30
C LEU A 88 2.11 6.54 11.91
N SER A 89 3.19 7.18 11.47
CA SER A 89 3.42 8.60 11.74
C SER A 89 2.40 9.47 11.02
N HIS A 90 2.25 10.73 11.46
CA HIS A 90 1.41 11.71 10.78
C HIS A 90 1.74 11.82 9.29
N SER A 91 3.03 11.96 8.94
CA SER A 91 3.45 12.07 7.55
C SER A 91 3.13 10.82 6.72
N GLU A 92 3.17 9.63 7.32
CA GLU A 92 2.84 8.37 6.62
C GLU A 92 1.33 8.25 6.41
N ALA A 93 0.53 8.53 7.44
CA ALA A 93 -0.93 8.49 7.33
C ALA A 93 -1.42 9.52 6.30
N ASP A 94 -0.91 10.76 6.34
CA ASP A 94 -1.26 11.81 5.38
C ASP A 94 -0.87 11.42 3.94
N TYR A 95 0.32 10.86 3.76
CA TYR A 95 0.78 10.38 2.46
C TYR A 95 -0.09 9.24 1.92
N LEU A 96 -0.36 8.22 2.73
CA LEU A 96 -1.18 7.08 2.33
C LEU A 96 -2.64 7.47 2.09
N ASN A 97 -3.19 8.36 2.90
CA ASN A 97 -4.53 8.91 2.68
C ASN A 97 -4.61 9.71 1.38
N THR A 98 -3.55 10.46 1.00
CA THR A 98 -3.47 11.13 -0.30
C THR A 98 -3.49 10.11 -1.44
N ILE A 99 -2.66 9.06 -1.36
CA ILE A 99 -2.63 7.99 -2.37
C ILE A 99 -4.00 7.32 -2.52
N TYR A 100 -4.67 7.01 -1.41
CA TYR A 100 -5.97 6.33 -1.45
C TYR A 100 -7.09 7.25 -1.92
N GLN A 101 -7.08 8.52 -1.52
CA GLN A 101 -8.06 9.50 -1.96
C GLN A 101 -7.97 9.71 -3.48
N GLU A 102 -6.77 9.96 -4.00
CA GLU A 102 -6.56 10.24 -5.42
C GLU A 102 -6.69 8.96 -6.27
N GLY A 103 -6.11 7.84 -5.80
CA GLY A 103 -6.15 6.56 -6.49
C GLY A 103 -7.55 5.93 -6.56
N LEU A 104 -8.45 6.28 -5.64
CA LEU A 104 -9.83 5.79 -5.62
C LEU A 104 -10.85 6.85 -6.02
N GLY A 105 -10.44 7.99 -6.59
CA GLY A 105 -11.33 9.09 -6.97
C GLY A 105 -12.42 8.68 -7.97
N GLU A 106 -12.04 8.04 -9.07
CA GLU A 106 -13.00 7.54 -10.07
C GLU A 106 -13.90 6.44 -9.47
N TYR A 107 -13.31 5.51 -8.71
CA TYR A 107 -14.06 4.47 -8.01
C TYR A 107 -15.11 5.08 -7.06
N ALA A 108 -14.75 6.12 -6.30
CA ALA A 108 -15.68 6.82 -5.41
C ALA A 108 -16.79 7.51 -6.20
N TYR A 109 -16.44 8.19 -7.31
CA TYR A 109 -17.40 8.88 -8.17
C TYR A 109 -18.41 7.92 -8.80
N VAL A 110 -17.95 6.85 -9.45
CA VAL A 110 -18.79 5.86 -10.13
C VAL A 110 -19.73 5.15 -9.15
N ASN A 111 -19.22 4.81 -7.96
CA ASN A 111 -19.98 4.09 -6.94
C ASN A 111 -20.74 5.01 -5.96
N ARG A 112 -20.72 6.34 -6.18
CA ARG A 112 -21.37 7.36 -5.33
C ARG A 112 -21.00 7.24 -3.85
N LEU A 113 -19.72 6.95 -3.59
CA LEU A 113 -19.21 6.79 -2.24
C LEU A 113 -18.89 8.14 -1.60
N PRO A 114 -18.92 8.23 -0.27
CA PRO A 114 -18.42 9.39 0.45
C PRO A 114 -16.96 9.67 0.08
N HIS A 115 -16.65 10.95 -0.08
CA HIS A 115 -15.32 11.47 -0.36
C HIS A 115 -14.98 12.53 0.70
N PRO A 116 -13.74 12.59 1.22
CA PRO A 116 -12.56 11.82 0.80
C PRO A 116 -12.50 10.38 1.36
N ILE A 117 -11.75 9.51 0.69
CA ILE A 117 -11.44 8.15 1.17
C ILE A 117 -10.10 8.19 1.90
N GLN A 118 -10.15 8.25 3.23
CA GLN A 118 -8.97 8.39 4.09
C GLN A 118 -9.00 7.35 5.22
N PRO A 119 -8.61 6.08 4.94
CA PRO A 119 -8.76 4.99 5.91
C PRO A 119 -7.63 4.91 6.95
N PHE A 120 -6.54 5.67 6.79
CA PHE A 120 -5.39 5.59 7.68
C PHE A 120 -5.45 6.64 8.79
N VAL A 121 -5.11 6.21 10.01
CA VAL A 121 -5.07 7.06 11.20
C VAL A 121 -3.63 7.09 11.74
N ALA A 122 -3.14 8.29 12.05
CA ALA A 122 -1.83 8.47 12.66
C ALA A 122 -1.83 8.06 14.14
N ALA A 123 -0.66 7.67 14.65
CA ALA A 123 -0.43 7.42 16.06
C ALA A 123 0.70 8.32 16.59
N ASP A 124 0.59 8.74 17.85
CA ASP A 124 1.58 9.63 18.49
C ASP A 124 2.91 8.92 18.79
N ASN A 125 2.90 7.60 18.94
CA ASN A 125 4.09 6.81 19.26
C ASN A 125 4.46 5.92 18.07
N THR A 126 5.37 6.42 17.22
CA THR A 126 5.81 5.72 16.01
C THR A 126 7.32 5.57 15.99
N ALA A 127 7.80 4.48 15.40
CA ALA A 127 9.22 4.28 15.18
C ALA A 127 9.79 5.40 14.29
N ALA A 128 11.03 5.81 14.54
CA ALA A 128 11.71 6.77 13.70
C ALA A 128 11.96 6.20 12.30
N ARG A 129 11.73 7.01 11.27
CA ARG A 129 12.08 6.66 9.90
C ARG A 129 13.60 6.48 9.79
N PRO A 130 14.10 5.37 9.21
CA PRO A 130 15.53 5.21 8.99
C PRO A 130 16.04 6.28 8.02
N PRO A 131 17.28 6.77 8.19
CA PRO A 131 17.87 7.71 7.23
C PRO A 131 18.01 7.03 5.87
N ILE A 132 17.34 7.56 4.86
CA ILE A 132 17.43 7.04 3.50
C ILE A 132 18.56 7.78 2.77
N ASN A 133 19.66 7.09 2.49
CA ASN A 133 20.74 7.62 1.67
C ASN A 133 20.74 6.91 0.31
N LEU A 134 20.11 7.55 -0.68
CA LEU A 134 20.12 7.03 -2.05
C LEU A 134 21.44 7.43 -2.72
N GLN A 135 22.44 6.55 -2.66
CA GLN A 135 23.67 6.71 -3.43
C GLN A 135 23.46 6.17 -4.84
N HIS A 136 22.79 6.93 -5.70
CA HIS A 136 22.62 6.56 -7.10
C HIS A 136 22.78 7.76 -8.03
N SER A 137 23.48 7.57 -9.14
CA SER A 137 23.78 8.61 -10.15
C SER A 137 22.84 8.56 -11.36
N GLY A 138 21.56 8.24 -11.14
CA GLY A 138 20.58 8.04 -12.22
C GLY A 138 19.23 8.67 -11.92
N ALA A 139 18.37 8.75 -12.93
CA ALA A 139 17.02 9.31 -12.81
C ALA A 139 15.98 8.21 -12.54
N LEU A 140 14.94 8.53 -11.76
CA LEU A 140 13.76 7.69 -11.59
C LEU A 140 12.69 8.13 -12.61
N VAL A 141 12.26 7.21 -13.47
CA VAL A 141 11.21 7.46 -14.45
C VAL A 141 9.93 6.76 -14.00
N GLY A 142 8.87 7.53 -13.76
CA GLY A 142 7.55 6.98 -13.43
C GLY A 142 6.90 6.36 -14.67
N VAL A 143 6.70 5.04 -14.66
CA VAL A 143 6.04 4.32 -15.76
C VAL A 143 4.57 4.12 -15.43
N GLY A 144 3.70 4.96 -16.00
CA GLY A 144 2.26 4.94 -15.77
C GLY A 144 1.45 4.13 -16.79
N GLY A 145 2.12 3.45 -17.73
CA GLY A 145 1.47 2.67 -18.80
C GLY A 145 0.90 3.52 -19.95
N GLY A 146 0.99 4.85 -19.86
CA GLY A 146 0.69 5.75 -20.97
C GLY A 146 1.84 5.81 -21.99
N LYS A 147 1.51 6.07 -23.25
CA LYS A 147 2.47 6.25 -24.36
C LYS A 147 3.62 7.22 -24.02
N ASP A 148 3.33 8.27 -23.27
CA ASP A 148 4.30 9.31 -22.92
C ASP A 148 5.34 8.80 -21.89
N SER A 149 4.94 7.87 -21.01
CA SER A 149 5.87 7.23 -20.07
C SER A 149 6.80 6.21 -20.72
N ALA A 150 6.38 5.61 -21.84
CA ALA A 150 7.24 4.74 -22.65
C ALA A 150 8.33 5.57 -23.36
N VAL A 151 7.98 6.74 -23.91
CA VAL A 151 8.95 7.64 -24.55
C VAL A 151 9.97 8.18 -23.54
N ALA A 152 9.56 8.43 -22.29
CA ALA A 152 10.48 8.88 -21.25
C ALA A 152 11.58 7.86 -20.89
N LEU A 153 11.38 6.57 -21.19
CA LEU A 153 12.40 5.52 -20.99
C LEU A 153 13.46 5.49 -22.11
N GLU A 154 13.20 6.12 -23.25
CA GLU A 154 14.10 6.12 -24.42
C GLU A 154 15.06 7.32 -24.47
N LEU A 155 14.93 8.26 -23.52
CA LEU A 155 15.73 9.50 -23.43
C LEU A 155 16.93 9.35 -22.49
#